data_AF-A0A2R6IGC6-F1
#
_entry.id   AF-A0A2R6IGC6-F1
#
_cell.length_a   1.000
_cell.length_b   1.000
_cell.length_c   1.000
_cell.angle_alpha   90.00
_cell.angle_beta   90.00
_cell.angle_gamma   90.00
#
_symmetry.space_group_name_H-M   'P 1'
#
loop_
_entity.id
_entity.type
_entity.pdbx_description
1 polymer ?
#
loop_
_entity_poly.entity_id
_entity_poly.type
_entity_poly.pdbx_seq_one_letter_code
_entity_poly.pdbx_strand_id
1 'polypeptide(L)'
;MPLGSVALVVGAASILLGVTPALGALAVIGFLVGVTPVMYDFWNQEGMDRQNEQIHFLKNAGLAGAALVFLAVAATPWPYAVGPTLL
;
A
#
# COMPACT_ATOMS: atom_id res chain seq x y z
N MET A 1 16.66 4.80 8.26
CA MET A 1 15.51 4.29 7.49
C MET A 1 14.28 5.09 7.93
N PRO A 2 13.54 5.75 7.04
CA PRO A 2 12.34 6.50 7.41
C PRO A 2 11.31 5.56 8.04
N LEU A 3 10.60 6.02 9.09
CA LEU A 3 9.56 5.25 9.78
C LEU A 3 8.47 4.73 8.83
N GLY A 4 8.15 5.50 7.78
CA GLY A 4 7.14 5.12 6.78
C GLY A 4 7.52 3.90 5.94
N SER A 5 8.79 3.69 5.64
CA SER A 5 9.25 2.50 4.92
C SER A 5 9.09 1.23 5.77
N VAL A 6 9.31 1.34 7.08
CA VAL A 6 9.08 0.24 8.02
C VAL A 6 7.58 -0.05 8.13
N ALA A 7 6.74 0.98 8.21
CA ALA A 7 5.28 0.83 8.27
C ALA A 7 4.72 0.13 7.02
N LEU A 8 5.24 0.42 5.82
CA LEU A 8 4.88 -0.29 4.59
C LEU A 8 5.21 -1.78 4.65
N VAL A 9 6.42 -2.12 5.10
CA VAL A 9 6.86 -3.53 5.21
C VAL A 9 6.03 -4.27 6.24
N VAL A 10 5.80 -3.66 7.40
CA VAL A 10 4.96 -4.23 8.47
C VAL A 10 3.52 -4.38 8.00
N GLY A 11 2.97 -3.39 7.30
CA GLY A 11 1.62 -3.44 6.74
C GLY A 11 1.47 -4.55 5.70
N ALA A 12 2.40 -4.64 4.75
CA ALA A 12 2.43 -5.70 3.76
C ALA A 12 2.61 -7.09 4.39
N ALA A 13 3.45 -7.23 5.41
CA ALA A 13 3.63 -8.48 6.14
C ALA A 13 2.38 -8.86 6.94
N SER A 14 1.69 -7.89 7.54
CA SER A 14 0.42 -8.12 8.25
C SER A 14 -0.67 -8.63 7.31
N ILE A 15 -0.75 -8.06 6.10
CA ILE A 15 -1.60 -8.57 5.03
C ILE A 15 -1.14 -9.98 4.69
N LEU A 16 0.10 -10.20 4.25
CA LEU A 16 0.59 -11.50 3.77
C LEU A 16 0.41 -12.65 4.78
N LEU A 17 0.70 -12.40 6.05
CA LEU A 17 0.62 -13.40 7.12
C LEU A 17 -0.79 -13.55 7.69
N GLY A 18 -1.74 -12.71 7.29
CA GLY A 18 -3.12 -12.82 7.78
C GLY A 18 -3.28 -12.41 9.25
N VAL A 19 -2.34 -11.67 9.84
CA VAL A 19 -2.35 -11.33 11.28
C VAL A 19 -3.44 -10.30 11.59
N THR A 20 -3.38 -9.15 10.90
CA THR A 20 -4.41 -8.11 10.93
C THR A 20 -4.53 -7.45 9.54
N PRO A 21 -5.06 -8.17 8.52
CA PRO A 21 -5.05 -7.70 7.14
C PRO A 21 -5.69 -6.33 6.94
N ALA A 22 -6.78 -6.04 7.64
CA ALA A 22 -7.45 -4.74 7.58
C ALA A 22 -6.54 -3.59 8.04
N LEU A 23 -5.86 -3.73 9.18
CA LEU A 23 -4.94 -2.71 9.69
C LEU A 23 -3.71 -2.57 8.79
N GLY A 24 -3.18 -3.68 8.29
CA GLY A 24 -2.08 -3.67 7.34
C GLY A 24 -2.44 -2.94 6.04
N ALA A 25 -3.62 -3.23 5.47
CA ALA A 25 -4.12 -2.59 4.28
C ALA A 25 -4.36 -1.08 4.49
N LEU A 26 -4.99 -0.68 5.60
CA LEU A 26 -5.19 0.73 5.94
C LEU A 26 -3.86 1.49 6.10
N ALA A 27 -2.86 0.87 6.72
CA ALA A 27 -1.53 1.47 6.84
C ALA A 27 -0.86 1.68 5.47
N VAL A 28 -0.94 0.68 4.59
CA VAL A 28 -0.40 0.77 3.23
C VAL A 28 -1.13 1.85 2.42
N ILE A 29 -2.46 1.87 2.46
CA ILE A 29 -3.28 2.89 1.78
C ILE A 29 -2.93 4.28 2.29
N GLY A 30 -2.94 4.49 3.62
CA GLY A 30 -2.66 5.78 4.22
C GLY A 30 -1.27 6.30 3.86
N PHE A 31 -0.26 5.43 3.89
CA PHE A 31 1.09 5.80 3.47
C PHE A 31 1.14 6.17 1.99
N LEU A 32 0.63 5.31 1.10
CA LEU A 32 0.72 5.53 -0.34
C LEU A 32 -0.09 6.77 -0.76
N VAL A 33 -1.30 6.94 -0.26
CA VAL A 33 -2.14 8.11 -0.58
C VAL A 33 -1.53 9.40 -0.01
N GLY A 34 -0.95 9.36 1.19
CA GLY A 34 -0.35 10.54 1.81
C GLY A 34 0.97 10.97 1.17
N VAL A 35 1.85 10.03 0.81
CA VAL A 35 3.20 10.34 0.34
C VAL A 35 3.28 10.48 -1.19
N THR A 36 2.55 9.65 -1.94
CA THR A 36 2.71 9.58 -3.41
C THR A 36 2.51 10.92 -4.11
N PRO A 37 1.49 11.74 -3.76
CA PRO A 37 1.31 13.03 -4.42
C PRO A 37 2.42 14.04 -4.14
N VAL A 38 3.11 13.92 -3.00
CA VAL A 38 4.21 14.82 -2.61
C VAL A 38 5.54 14.35 -3.18
N MET A 39 5.73 13.03 -3.29
CA MET A 39 7.00 12.42 -3.71
C MET A 39 7.10 12.23 -5.23
N TYR A 40 5.98 12.11 -5.93
CA TYR A 40 5.88 11.93 -7.38
C TYR A 40 4.90 12.94 -7.97
N ASP A 41 5.30 14.20 -7.89
CA ASP A 41 4.56 15.38 -8.35
C ASP A 41 4.72 15.58 -9.86
N PHE A 42 4.17 14.64 -10.64
CA PHE A 42 4.31 14.69 -12.10
C PHE A 42 3.62 15.92 -12.70
N TRP A 43 2.64 16.52 -12.02
CA TRP A 43 1.92 17.68 -12.55
C TRP A 43 2.78 18.93 -12.63
N ASN A 44 3.80 19.05 -11.78
CA ASN A 44 4.75 20.15 -11.78
C ASN A 44 6.02 19.90 -12.62
N GLN A 45 6.10 18.77 -13.33
CA GLN A 45 7.24 18.42 -14.19
C GLN A 45 6.92 18.50 -15.69
N GLU A 46 7.99 18.56 -16.50
CA GLU A 46 7.94 18.59 -17.96
C GLU A 46 8.82 17.51 -18.62
N GLY A 47 8.63 17.30 -19.93
CA GLY A 47 9.50 16.43 -20.74
C GLY A 47 9.60 14.99 -20.23
N MET A 48 10.82 14.48 -20.15
CA MET A 48 11.10 13.11 -19.73
C MET A 48 10.82 12.89 -18.24
N ASP A 49 11.05 13.91 -17.40
CA ASP A 49 10.87 13.82 -15.96
C ASP A 49 9.39 13.67 -15.60
N ARG A 50 8.50 14.39 -16.30
CA ARG A 50 7.04 14.20 -16.17
C ARG A 50 6.63 12.75 -16.37
N GLN A 51 7.10 12.12 -17.46
CA GLN A 51 6.78 10.73 -17.75
C GLN A 51 7.33 9.79 -16.67
N ASN A 52 8.56 10.01 -16.22
CA ASN A 52 9.18 9.17 -15.20
C ASN A 52 8.43 9.25 -13.86
N GLU A 53 8.13 10.48 -13.39
CA GLU A 53 7.33 10.68 -12.18
C GLU A 53 5.92 10.12 -12.30
N GLN A 54 5.27 10.30 -13.45
CA GLN A 54 3.93 9.73 -13.69
C GLN A 54 3.93 8.20 -13.62
N ILE A 55 4.97 7.53 -14.14
CA ILE A 55 5.12 6.08 -14.02
C ILE A 55 5.23 5.66 -12.55
N HIS A 56 6.03 6.37 -11.76
CA HIS A 56 6.16 6.08 -10.33
C HIS A 56 4.86 6.35 -9.56
N PHE A 57 4.18 7.45 -9.84
CA PHE A 57 2.87 7.78 -9.28
C PHE A 57 1.86 6.65 -9.57
N LEU A 58 1.76 6.22 -10.83
CA LEU A 58 0.82 5.17 -11.25
C LEU A 58 1.16 3.80 -10.63
N LYS A 59 2.44 3.46 -10.47
CA LYS A 59 2.84 2.26 -9.73
C LYS A 59 2.31 2.27 -8.30
N ASN A 60 2.50 3.39 -7.59
CA ASN A 60 2.00 3.53 -6.23
C ASN A 60 0.47 3.56 -6.16
N ALA A 61 -0.19 4.20 -7.12
CA ALA A 61 -1.65 4.18 -7.23
C ALA A 61 -2.19 2.76 -7.45
N GLY A 62 -1.53 1.97 -8.30
CA GLY A 62 -1.84 0.56 -8.50
C GLY A 62 -1.66 -0.27 -7.23
N LEU A 63 -0.59 -0.03 -6.47
CA LEU A 63 -0.37 -0.67 -5.16
C LEU A 63 -1.43 -0.27 -4.13
N ALA A 64 -1.85 0.99 -4.10
CA ALA A 64 -2.96 1.44 -3.24
C ALA A 64 -4.28 0.76 -3.64
N GLY A 65 -4.53 0.60 -4.94
CA GLY A 65 -5.66 -0.18 -5.47
C GLY A 65 -5.61 -1.64 -5.02
N ALA A 66 -4.45 -2.29 -5.07
CA ALA A 66 -4.28 -3.64 -4.55
C ALA A 66 -4.54 -3.73 -3.04
N ALA A 67 -4.05 -2.75 -2.27
CA ALA A 67 -4.32 -2.68 -0.84
C ALA A 67 -5.81 -2.49 -0.54
N LEU A 68 -6.56 -1.74 -1.36
CA LEU A 68 -8.02 -1.64 -1.26
C LEU A 68 -8.72 -2.98 -1.49
N VAL A 69 -8.25 -3.79 -2.44
CA VAL A 69 -8.77 -5.17 -2.64
C VAL A 69 -8.54 -5.99 -1.38
N PHE A 70 -7.34 -5.98 -0.80
CA PHE A 70 -7.04 -6.69 0.44
C PHE A 70 -7.85 -6.18 1.63
N LEU A 71 -8.17 -4.89 1.69
CA LEU A 71 -9.08 -4.34 2.69
C LEU A 71 -10.50 -4.89 2.50
N ALA A 72 -10.99 -4.96 1.26
CA ALA A 72 -12.32 -5.47 0.95
C ALA A 72 -12.48 -6.97 1.28
N VAL A 73 -11.41 -7.75 1.13
CA VAL A 73 -11.39 -9.18 1.48
C VAL A 73 -10.75 -9.47 2.85
N ALA A 74 -10.51 -8.45 3.68
CA ALA A 74 -9.78 -8.62 4.94
C ALA A 74 -10.43 -9.58 5.94
N ALA A 75 -11.74 -9.81 5.80
CA ALA A 75 -12.50 -10.75 6.61
C ALA A 75 -12.44 -12.20 6.09
N THR A 76 -11.85 -12.41 4.91
CA THR A 76 -11.73 -13.73 4.28
C THR A 76 -10.36 -14.33 4.60
N PRO A 77 -10.28 -15.33 5.49
CA PRO A 77 -9.02 -15.99 5.79
C PRO A 77 -8.56 -16.86 4.61
N TRP A 78 -7.25 -17.07 4.48
CA TRP A 78 -6.66 -18.03 3.56
C TRP A 78 -5.93 -19.15 4.31
N PRO A 79 -5.65 -20.30 3.68
CA PRO A 79 -5.19 -21.51 4.37
C PRO A 79 -3.91 -21.36 5.20
N TYR A 80 -3.07 -20.38 4.88
CA TYR A 80 -1.80 -20.12 5.54
C TYR A 80 -1.82 -18.89 6.48
N ALA A 81 -3.00 -18.33 6.77
CA ALA A 81 -3.11 -17.20 7.69
C ALA A 81 -2.73 -17.63 9.11
N VAL A 82 -1.88 -16.84 9.76
CA VAL A 82 -1.35 -17.09 11.12
C VAL A 82 -2.09 -16.26 12.19
N GLY A 83 -2.87 -15.27 11.77
CA GLY A 83 -3.70 -14.45 12.66
C GLY A 83 -4.93 -15.19 13.16
N PRO A 84 -5.58 -14.67 14.21
CA PRO A 84 -6.82 -15.24 14.69
C PRO A 84 -7.87 -15.05 13.58
N THR A 85 -8.41 -16.16 13.09
CA THR A 85 -9.61 -16.22 12.26
C THR A 85 -10.78 -15.74 13.11
N LEU A 86 -10.87 -14.44 13.36
CA LEU A 86 -11.99 -13.83 14.08
C LEU A 86 -13.14 -13.56 13.10
N LEU A 87 -13.57 -14.63 12.43
CA LEU A 87 -14.93 -14.95 12.00
C LEU A 87 -15.04 -16.47 11.89
#